data_AF-A0A922IDF8-F1
#
_entry.id   AF-A0A922IDF8-F1
#
_cell.length_a   1.000
_cell.length_b   1.000
_cell.length_c   1.000
_cell.angle_alpha   90.00
_cell.angle_beta   90.00
_cell.angle_gamma   90.00
#
_symmetry.space_group_name_H-M   'P 1'
#
loop_
_entity.id
_entity.type
_entity.pdbx_description
1 polymer ?
#
loop_
_entity_poly.entity_id
_entity_poly.type
_entity_poly.pdbx_seq_one_letter_code
_entity_poly.pdbx_strand_id
1 'polypeptide(L)'
;MKNPNTPFFIMFDHKPTKILTANKINILAIWLVIGSILFYSASKYPLQETFKTVYSHIPGWIEPDDDVGRDIFDLINSRGFEYESHFVETVDGYILQLVRLVNPFTKYNQTRYRPVILSHGVECTGSEFLINNPGYLNSDGTYLEWDENDNLINGSEKITNTLGFTLCSHGYDVW
;
A
#
# COMPACT_ATOMS: atom_id res chain seq x y z
N MET A 1 15.31 39.97 11.58
CA MET A 1 14.90 39.34 12.85
C MET A 1 13.37 39.39 12.95
N LYS A 2 12.72 38.26 12.70
CA LYS A 2 11.29 38.02 12.96
C LYS A 2 11.20 36.62 13.58
N ASN A 3 10.50 36.52 14.71
CA ASN A 3 10.41 35.38 15.61
C ASN A 3 9.86 34.11 14.90
N PRO A 4 10.49 32.93 15.04
CA PRO A 4 10.09 31.68 14.36
C PRO A 4 9.01 30.84 15.07
N ASN A 5 8.42 31.28 16.18
CA ASN A 5 7.52 30.44 16.98
C ASN A 5 6.05 30.91 16.99
N THR A 6 5.39 30.85 15.83
CA THR A 6 3.92 30.84 15.76
C THR A 6 3.47 29.58 15.03
N PRO A 7 2.76 28.64 15.68
CA PRO A 7 2.18 27.52 14.96
C PRO A 7 1.17 28.06 13.95
N PHE A 8 1.34 27.68 12.68
CA PHE A 8 0.36 27.88 11.63
C PHE A 8 -0.85 26.98 11.94
N PHE A 9 -1.70 27.41 12.86
CA PHE A 9 -2.99 26.80 13.06
C PHE A 9 -3.93 27.40 12.01
N ILE A 10 -4.14 26.69 10.91
CA ILE A 10 -5.21 27.01 9.96
C ILE A 10 -6.52 26.64 10.67
N MET A 11 -7.07 27.60 11.43
CA MET A 11 -8.44 27.52 11.89
C MET A 11 -9.33 27.76 10.68
N PHE A 12 -9.86 26.69 10.09
CA PHE A 12 -10.99 26.81 9.18
C PHE A 12 -12.14 27.39 10.00
N ASP A 13 -12.39 28.70 9.82
CA ASP A 13 -13.56 29.37 10.37
C ASP A 13 -14.80 28.77 9.70
N HIS A 14 -15.32 27.68 10.29
CA HIS A 14 -16.58 27.12 9.86
C HIS A 14 -17.67 28.04 10.40
N LYS A 15 -18.11 28.99 9.56
CA LYS A 15 -19.39 29.67 9.78
C LYS A 15 -20.41 28.60 10.16
N PRO A 16 -21.13 28.72 11.30
CA PRO A 16 -22.20 27.81 11.61
C PRO A 16 -23.26 27.97 10.53
N THR A 17 -23.25 27.06 9.57
CA THR A 17 -24.38 26.85 8.67
C THR A 17 -25.55 26.61 9.57
N LYS A 18 -26.56 27.49 9.49
CA LYS A 18 -27.85 27.27 10.14
C LYS A 18 -28.29 25.87 9.77
N ILE A 19 -28.19 24.96 10.72
CA ILE A 19 -28.64 23.58 10.57
C ILE A 19 -30.09 23.72 10.14
N LEU A 20 -30.35 23.34 8.89
CA LEU A 20 -31.70 23.24 8.36
C LEU A 20 -32.48 22.47 9.41
N THR A 21 -33.46 23.12 10.04
CA THR A 21 -34.46 22.45 10.85
C THR A 21 -35.21 21.53 9.89
N ALA A 22 -34.65 20.33 9.70
CA ALA A 22 -35.19 19.32 8.83
C ALA A 22 -36.54 18.95 9.41
N ASN A 23 -37.59 19.24 8.65
CA ASN A 23 -38.92 18.68 8.89
C ASN A 23 -38.72 17.17 9.10
N LYS A 24 -39.16 16.62 10.24
CA LYS A 24 -38.95 15.21 10.63
C LYS A 24 -39.32 14.20 9.53
N ILE A 25 -40.16 14.60 8.59
CA ILE A 25 -40.57 13.88 7.39
C ILE A 25 -39.41 13.65 6.40
N ASN A 26 -38.47 14.59 6.27
CA ASN A 26 -37.33 14.49 5.34
C ASN A 26 -36.25 13.51 5.84
N ILE A 27 -36.04 13.41 7.15
CA ILE A 27 -35.05 12.48 7.73
C ILE A 27 -35.51 11.03 7.53
N LEU A 28 -36.79 10.74 7.75
CA LEU A 28 -37.34 9.40 7.57
C LEU A 28 -37.29 8.94 6.10
N ALA A 29 -37.57 9.86 5.16
CA ALA A 29 -37.44 9.57 3.73
C ALA A 29 -35.99 9.25 3.34
N ILE A 30 -35.02 9.99 3.88
CA ILE A 30 -33.59 9.72 3.67
C ILE A 30 -33.20 8.35 4.23
N TRP A 31 -33.62 8.00 5.45
CA TRP A 31 -33.35 6.68 6.03
C TRP A 31 -34.02 5.54 5.25
N LEU A 32 -35.21 5.75 4.70
CA LEU A 32 -35.90 4.75 3.86
C LEU A 32 -35.17 4.55 2.53
N VAL A 33 -34.69 5.61 1.89
CA VAL A 33 -33.91 5.51 0.66
C VAL A 33 -32.57 4.81 0.93
N ILE A 34 -31.82 5.24 1.95
CA ILE A 34 -30.57 4.59 2.35
C ILE A 34 -30.81 3.13 2.73
N GLY A 35 -31.85 2.85 3.52
CA GLY A 35 -32.23 1.50 3.93
C GLY A 35 -32.60 0.61 2.75
N SER A 36 -33.30 1.13 1.74
CA SER A 36 -33.64 0.38 0.54
C SER A 36 -32.42 0.06 -0.34
N ILE A 37 -31.46 0.99 -0.42
CA ILE A 37 -30.18 0.79 -1.13
C ILE A 37 -29.34 -0.27 -0.39
N LEU A 38 -29.23 -0.17 0.93
CA LEU A 38 -28.49 -1.14 1.75
C LEU A 38 -29.14 -2.53 1.70
N PHE A 39 -30.47 -2.61 1.75
CA PHE A 39 -31.20 -3.88 1.66
C PHE A 39 -31.07 -4.53 0.28
N TYR A 40 -31.23 -3.75 -0.80
CA TYR A 40 -31.03 -4.25 -2.16
C TYR A 40 -29.60 -4.73 -2.38
N SER A 41 -28.61 -3.97 -1.90
CA SER A 41 -27.21 -4.35 -2.04
C SER A 41 -26.87 -5.59 -1.20
N ALA A 42 -27.30 -5.66 0.07
CA ALA A 42 -27.10 -6.83 0.92
C ALA A 42 -27.84 -8.10 0.42
N SER A 43 -28.90 -7.93 -0.40
CA SER A 43 -29.60 -9.05 -1.04
C SER A 43 -28.85 -9.66 -2.22
N LYS A 44 -27.89 -8.92 -2.80
CA LYS A 44 -27.12 -9.32 -3.99
C LYS A 44 -25.64 -9.54 -3.72
N TYR A 45 -25.11 -8.89 -2.69
CA TYR A 45 -23.69 -8.86 -2.36
C TYR A 45 -23.48 -9.11 -0.87
N PRO A 46 -22.37 -9.77 -0.48
CA PRO A 46 -21.95 -9.80 0.92
C PRO A 46 -21.81 -8.38 1.49
N LEU A 47 -22.07 -8.20 2.80
CA LEU A 47 -22.02 -6.91 3.49
C LEU A 47 -20.75 -6.09 3.17
N GLN A 48 -19.59 -6.74 3.04
CA GLN A 48 -18.32 -6.09 2.70
C GLN A 48 -18.31 -5.43 1.31
N GLU A 49 -18.87 -6.11 0.30
CA GLU A 49 -18.95 -5.62 -1.08
C GLU A 49 -20.02 -4.52 -1.22
N THR A 50 -21.11 -4.63 -0.46
CA THR A 50 -22.10 -3.55 -0.32
C THR A 50 -21.46 -2.28 0.25
N PHE A 51 -20.66 -2.40 1.30
CA PHE A 51 -19.95 -1.27 1.89
C PHE A 51 -18.96 -0.67 0.89
N LYS A 52 -18.12 -1.47 0.20
CA LYS A 52 -17.21 -0.96 -0.84
C LYS A 52 -17.94 -0.15 -1.91
N THR A 53 -19.05 -0.67 -2.43
CA THR A 53 -19.83 -0.04 -3.50
C THR A 53 -20.43 1.31 -3.07
N VAL A 54 -20.95 1.39 -1.84
CA VAL A 54 -21.57 2.63 -1.33
C VAL A 54 -20.52 3.65 -0.92
N TYR A 55 -19.42 3.22 -0.28
CA TYR A 55 -18.37 4.11 0.19
C TYR A 55 -17.56 4.73 -0.96
N SER A 56 -17.35 4.02 -2.07
CA SER A 56 -16.63 4.56 -3.24
C SER A 56 -17.30 5.75 -3.92
N HIS A 57 -18.59 5.98 -3.63
CA HIS A 57 -19.36 7.12 -4.15
C HIS A 57 -19.46 8.28 -3.16
N ILE A 58 -18.85 8.20 -1.98
CA ILE A 58 -18.82 9.30 -1.00
C ILE A 58 -17.72 10.29 -1.41
N PRO A 59 -18.03 11.58 -1.61
CA PRO A 59 -17.03 12.60 -1.93
C PRO A 59 -15.92 12.66 -0.87
N GLY A 60 -14.66 12.56 -1.33
CA GLY A 60 -13.48 12.56 -0.45
C GLY A 60 -13.12 11.18 0.12
N TRP A 61 -13.82 10.13 -0.28
CA TRP A 61 -13.38 8.76 0.01
C TRP A 61 -12.22 8.38 -0.93
N ILE A 62 -11.18 7.79 -0.34
CA ILE A 62 -9.99 7.31 -1.04
C ILE A 62 -10.08 5.79 -1.02
N GLU A 63 -10.03 5.15 -2.20
CA GLU A 63 -9.91 3.69 -2.28
C GLU A 63 -8.69 3.26 -1.48
N PRO A 64 -8.85 2.37 -0.47
CA PRO A 64 -7.71 1.81 0.22
C PRO A 64 -6.80 1.17 -0.81
N ASP A 65 -5.51 1.47 -0.73
CA ASP A 65 -4.50 0.80 -1.55
C ASP A 65 -4.66 -0.73 -1.44
N ASP A 66 -4.47 -1.44 -2.55
CA ASP A 66 -4.56 -2.90 -2.60
C ASP A 66 -3.61 -3.60 -1.61
N ASP A 67 -2.54 -2.90 -1.19
CA ASP A 67 -1.55 -3.35 -0.22
C ASP A 67 -1.98 -3.13 1.24
N VAL A 68 -3.10 -2.45 1.50
CA VAL A 68 -3.62 -2.27 2.86
C VAL A 68 -3.94 -3.62 3.50
N GLY A 69 -3.23 -3.92 4.59
CA GLY A 69 -3.40 -5.15 5.37
C GLY A 69 -2.57 -6.34 4.88
N ARG A 70 -1.76 -6.17 3.82
CA ARG A 70 -0.77 -7.18 3.42
C ARG A 70 0.42 -7.19 4.37
N ASP A 71 0.89 -8.38 4.71
CA ASP A 71 2.21 -8.51 5.33
C ASP A 71 3.32 -8.47 4.27
N ILE A 72 4.59 -8.56 4.70
CA ILE A 72 5.73 -8.52 3.78
C ILE A 72 5.71 -9.68 2.76
N PHE A 73 5.20 -10.85 3.14
CA PHE A 73 5.16 -12.04 2.28
C PHE A 73 4.09 -11.88 1.19
N ASP A 74 2.92 -11.37 1.59
CA ASP A 74 1.85 -11.02 0.67
C ASP A 74 2.30 -9.94 -0.31
N LEU A 75 3.03 -8.91 0.16
CA LEU A 75 3.59 -7.88 -0.71
C LEU A 75 4.54 -8.49 -1.75
N ILE A 76 5.50 -9.32 -1.34
CA ILE A 76 6.45 -9.97 -2.24
C ILE A 76 5.72 -10.79 -3.31
N ASN A 77 4.82 -11.68 -2.87
CA ASN A 77 4.06 -12.56 -3.76
C ASN A 77 3.17 -11.77 -4.72
N SER A 78 2.52 -10.69 -4.23
CA SER A 78 1.62 -9.88 -5.04
C SER A 78 2.31 -9.24 -6.24
N ARG A 79 3.64 -9.05 -6.16
CA ARG A 79 4.45 -8.45 -7.23
C ARG A 79 5.08 -9.48 -8.16
N GLY A 80 4.84 -10.78 -7.91
CA GLY A 80 5.35 -11.90 -8.72
C GLY A 80 6.75 -12.38 -8.32
N PHE A 81 7.29 -11.87 -7.23
CA PHE A 81 8.53 -12.38 -6.63
C PHE A 81 8.23 -13.52 -5.66
N GLU A 82 9.27 -14.28 -5.31
CA GLU A 82 9.26 -15.29 -4.25
C GLU A 82 10.07 -14.81 -3.05
N TYR A 83 9.96 -15.50 -1.90
CA TYR A 83 10.75 -15.19 -0.72
C TYR A 83 11.30 -16.43 -0.03
N GLU A 84 12.38 -16.23 0.73
CA GLU A 84 12.84 -17.18 1.75
C GLU A 84 12.78 -16.52 3.13
N SER A 85 12.34 -17.27 4.14
CA SER A 85 12.32 -16.81 5.53
C SER A 85 13.38 -17.55 6.33
N HIS A 86 14.25 -16.80 6.99
CA HIS A 86 15.34 -17.33 7.81
C HIS A 86 15.23 -16.78 9.24
N PHE A 87 15.50 -17.61 10.24
CA PHE A 87 15.45 -17.19 11.65
C PHE A 87 16.85 -17.23 12.25
N VAL A 88 17.26 -16.14 12.90
CA VAL A 88 18.58 -15.97 13.52
C VAL A 88 18.40 -15.65 15.00
N GLU A 89 19.03 -16.43 15.86
CA GLU A 89 19.08 -16.16 17.29
C GLU A 89 20.27 -15.25 17.62
N THR A 90 20.02 -14.14 18.30
CA THR A 90 21.06 -13.24 18.78
C THR A 90 21.74 -13.80 20.03
N VAL A 91 22.91 -13.26 20.38
CA VAL A 91 23.67 -13.70 21.57
C VAL A 91 22.88 -13.55 22.88
N ASP A 92 21.96 -12.58 22.93
CA ASP A 92 21.07 -12.30 24.05
C ASP A 92 19.67 -12.96 23.93
N GLY A 93 19.47 -13.85 22.96
CA GLY A 93 18.32 -14.75 22.88
C GLY A 93 17.09 -14.21 22.13
N TYR A 94 17.22 -13.11 21.39
CA TYR A 94 16.15 -12.66 20.48
C TYR A 94 16.18 -13.47 19.19
N ILE A 95 15.00 -13.84 18.68
CA ILE A 95 14.86 -14.51 17.39
C ILE A 95 14.45 -13.46 16.35
N LEU A 96 15.36 -13.18 15.42
CA LEU A 96 15.13 -12.26 14.30
C LEU A 96 14.70 -13.04 13.07
N GLN A 97 13.67 -12.55 12.38
CA GLN A 97 13.29 -13.05 11.06
C GLN A 97 13.95 -12.21 9.98
N LEU A 98 14.73 -12.85 9.12
CA LEU A 98 15.27 -12.27 7.89
C LEU A 98 14.45 -12.75 6.70
N VAL A 99 14.12 -11.83 5.79
CA VAL A 99 13.32 -12.12 4.61
C VAL A 99 14.16 -11.85 3.37
N ARG A 100 14.45 -12.90 2.60
CA ARG A 100 15.21 -12.78 1.35
C ARG A 100 14.25 -12.67 0.18
N LEU A 101 14.49 -11.71 -0.71
CA LEU A 101 13.70 -11.51 -1.92
C LEU A 101 14.29 -12.30 -3.09
N VAL A 102 13.47 -13.15 -3.73
CA VAL A 102 13.89 -14.06 -4.80
C VAL A 102 13.15 -13.72 -6.10
N ASN A 103 13.92 -13.51 -7.16
CA ASN A 103 13.39 -13.35 -8.51
C ASN A 103 13.37 -14.73 -9.23
N PRO A 104 12.19 -15.35 -9.46
CA PRO A 104 12.10 -16.71 -10.01
C PRO A 104 12.61 -16.84 -11.45
N PHE A 105 12.74 -15.73 -12.18
CA PHE A 105 13.25 -15.71 -13.55
C PHE A 105 14.77 -15.58 -13.63
N THR A 106 15.43 -15.34 -12.49
CA THR A 106 16.89 -15.36 -12.39
C THR A 106 17.38 -16.80 -12.46
N LYS A 107 18.28 -17.13 -13.39
CA LYS A 107 18.76 -18.51 -13.53
C LYS A 107 19.54 -18.93 -12.27
N TYR A 108 19.56 -20.22 -11.99
CA TYR A 108 20.31 -20.78 -10.86
C TYR A 108 21.78 -20.30 -10.89
N ASN A 109 22.28 -19.73 -9.78
CA ASN A 109 23.59 -19.05 -9.63
C ASN A 109 23.77 -17.71 -10.38
N GLN A 110 22.70 -17.02 -10.76
CA GLN A 110 22.77 -15.67 -11.38
C GLN A 110 22.55 -14.49 -10.41
N THR A 111 22.60 -14.68 -9.08
CA THR A 111 22.85 -13.53 -8.19
C THR A 111 24.24 -12.98 -8.52
N ARG A 112 24.28 -12.12 -9.54
CA ARG A 112 25.48 -11.66 -10.22
C ARG A 112 26.26 -10.73 -9.30
N TYR A 113 25.56 -10.10 -8.37
CA TYR A 113 26.07 -9.08 -7.47
C TYR A 113 26.05 -9.54 -6.01
N ARG A 114 26.82 -8.83 -5.18
CA ARG A 114 27.01 -9.14 -3.77
C ARG A 114 25.69 -9.02 -2.98
N PRO A 115 25.53 -9.74 -1.86
CA PRO A 115 24.40 -9.58 -0.97
C PRO A 115 24.23 -8.12 -0.52
N VAL A 116 22.99 -7.65 -0.52
CA VAL A 116 22.58 -6.35 -0.01
C VAL A 116 21.59 -6.61 1.12
N ILE A 117 21.88 -6.05 2.30
CA ILE A 117 21.01 -6.10 3.46
C ILE A 117 20.32 -4.75 3.59
N LEU A 118 18.99 -4.76 3.57
CA LEU A 118 18.14 -3.60 3.76
C LEU A 118 17.61 -3.58 5.19
N SER A 119 18.17 -2.69 6.02
CA SER A 119 17.74 -2.52 7.40
C SER A 119 16.85 -1.31 7.55
N HIS A 120 15.69 -1.51 8.16
CA HIS A 120 14.74 -0.44 8.41
C HIS A 120 15.13 0.46 9.59
N GLY A 121 14.47 1.61 9.67
CA GLY A 121 14.62 2.57 10.77
C GLY A 121 13.84 2.22 12.05
N VAL A 122 13.80 3.17 12.98
CA VAL A 122 13.00 3.08 14.21
C VAL A 122 11.50 3.13 13.86
N GLU A 123 10.69 2.29 14.52
CA GLU A 123 9.24 2.19 14.28
C GLU A 123 8.84 1.74 12.86
N CYS A 124 9.76 1.11 12.12
CA CYS A 124 9.53 0.55 10.79
C CYS A 124 9.64 -0.99 10.78
N THR A 125 9.40 -1.57 9.60
CA THR A 125 9.65 -2.98 9.27
C THR A 125 10.34 -3.08 7.91
N GLY A 126 10.80 -4.28 7.52
CA GLY A 126 11.40 -4.51 6.20
C GLY A 126 10.47 -4.19 5.02
N SER A 127 9.16 -4.07 5.25
CA SER A 127 8.20 -3.70 4.20
C SER A 127 8.41 -2.29 3.63
N GLU A 128 9.12 -1.39 4.32
CA GLU A 128 9.36 -0.01 3.84
C GLU A 128 10.06 0.03 2.47
N PHE A 129 10.84 -1.01 2.16
CA PHE A 129 11.54 -1.14 0.89
C PHE A 129 10.66 -1.69 -0.25
N LEU A 130 9.40 -2.03 0.04
CA LEU A 130 8.48 -2.75 -0.85
C LEU A 130 7.15 -2.02 -1.15
N ILE A 131 6.83 -0.92 -0.43
CA ILE A 131 5.47 -0.32 -0.44
C ILE A 131 5.34 0.99 -1.23
N ASN A 132 6.31 1.35 -2.08
CA ASN A 132 6.33 2.71 -2.65
C ASN A 132 5.31 2.89 -3.79
N ASN A 133 5.36 2.02 -4.81
CA ASN A 133 4.45 2.07 -5.96
C ASN A 133 3.98 0.66 -6.34
N PRO A 134 2.76 0.52 -6.92
CA PRO A 134 2.35 -0.73 -7.50
C PRO A 134 3.25 -1.09 -8.69
N GLY A 135 3.45 -2.39 -8.87
CA GLY A 135 4.23 -2.94 -9.99
C GLY A 135 4.00 -4.43 -10.17
N TYR A 136 4.68 -5.00 -11.15
CA TYR A 136 4.67 -6.43 -11.43
C TYR A 136 6.01 -6.89 -12.02
N LEU A 137 6.38 -8.13 -11.70
CA LEU A 137 7.52 -8.82 -12.28
C LEU A 137 7.13 -9.39 -13.65
N ASN A 138 7.85 -8.98 -14.69
CA ASN A 138 7.68 -9.51 -16.03
C ASN A 138 8.36 -10.88 -16.19
N SER A 139 7.95 -11.66 -17.20
CA SER A 139 8.47 -13.02 -17.45
C SER A 139 9.95 -13.08 -17.83
N ASP A 140 10.57 -11.93 -18.11
CA ASP A 140 12.00 -11.79 -18.38
C ASP A 140 12.82 -11.48 -17.11
N GLY A 141 12.17 -11.38 -15.95
CA GLY A 141 12.80 -11.04 -14.67
C GLY A 141 12.94 -9.54 -14.39
N THR A 142 12.44 -8.68 -15.28
CA THR A 142 12.45 -7.22 -15.09
C THR A 142 11.24 -6.79 -14.25
N TYR A 143 11.47 -5.95 -13.24
CA TYR A 143 10.38 -5.35 -12.48
C TYR A 143 9.92 -4.04 -13.13
N LEU A 144 8.60 -3.89 -13.28
CA LEU A 144 7.97 -2.72 -13.88
C LEU A 144 6.99 -2.12 -12.87
N GLU A 145 6.98 -0.79 -12.75
CA GLU A 145 6.08 -0.05 -11.85
C GLU A 145 5.23 0.95 -12.62
N TRP A 146 4.07 1.27 -12.06
CA TRP A 146 3.28 2.42 -12.51
C TRP A 146 3.73 3.69 -11.78
N ASP A 147 3.79 4.80 -12.51
CA ASP A 147 3.94 6.12 -11.91
C ASP A 147 2.59 6.73 -11.49
N GLU A 148 2.63 7.92 -10.87
CA GLU A 148 1.45 8.66 -10.40
C GLU A 148 0.44 9.01 -11.51
N ASN A 149 0.82 8.89 -12.78
CA ASN A 149 -0.01 9.17 -13.95
C ASN A 149 -0.39 7.89 -14.71
N ASP A 150 -0.30 6.72 -14.05
CA ASP A 150 -0.57 5.38 -14.60
C ASP A 150 0.32 4.98 -15.79
N ASN A 151 1.46 5.64 -15.98
CA ASN A 151 2.40 5.24 -17.02
C ASN A 151 3.35 4.16 -16.49
N LEU A 152 3.62 3.14 -17.31
CA LEU A 152 4.61 2.14 -17.00
C LEU A 152 6.03 2.73 -17.07
N ILE A 153 6.75 2.60 -15.96
CA ILE A 153 8.18 2.87 -15.87
C ILE A 153 8.91 1.69 -16.52
N ASN A 154 9.34 1.87 -17.77
CA ASN A 154 9.99 0.81 -18.55
C ASN A 154 11.52 0.75 -18.27
N GLY A 155 11.99 -0.41 -17.84
CA GLY A 155 13.28 -0.62 -17.17
C GLY A 155 14.54 -0.55 -18.06
N SER A 156 14.88 0.63 -18.58
CA SER A 156 16.25 0.88 -19.07
C SER A 156 16.83 2.26 -18.73
N GLU A 157 16.00 3.31 -18.61
CA GLU A 157 16.48 4.66 -18.27
C GLU A 157 15.96 5.19 -16.93
N LYS A 158 14.75 4.80 -16.52
CA LYS A 158 14.15 5.23 -15.25
C LYS A 158 14.13 4.04 -14.28
N ILE A 159 14.80 4.23 -13.15
CA ILE A 159 14.85 3.26 -12.06
C ILE A 159 13.49 3.28 -11.36
N THR A 160 12.96 2.11 -11.03
CA THR A 160 11.75 1.93 -10.23
C THR A 160 11.91 2.53 -8.82
N ASN A 161 10.80 2.90 -8.21
CA ASN A 161 10.73 3.60 -6.93
C ASN A 161 10.79 2.65 -5.72
N THR A 162 10.59 1.34 -5.92
CA THR A 162 10.63 0.34 -4.86
C THR A 162 11.98 -0.36 -4.81
N LEU A 163 12.83 0.06 -3.87
CA LEU A 163 14.24 -0.31 -3.82
C LEU A 163 14.47 -1.83 -3.79
N GLY A 164 13.69 -2.57 -2.99
CA GLY A 164 13.85 -4.02 -2.86
C GLY A 164 13.68 -4.76 -4.18
N PHE A 165 12.54 -4.54 -4.85
CA PHE A 165 12.25 -5.16 -6.15
C PHE A 165 13.22 -4.70 -7.24
N THR A 166 13.61 -3.42 -7.22
CA THR A 166 14.60 -2.86 -8.16
C THR A 166 15.93 -3.61 -8.07
N LEU A 167 16.47 -3.78 -6.87
CA LEU A 167 17.76 -4.44 -6.68
C LEU A 167 17.68 -5.92 -7.08
N CYS A 168 16.60 -6.60 -6.69
CA CYS A 168 16.40 -8.01 -7.01
C CYS A 168 16.23 -8.23 -8.53
N SER A 169 15.50 -7.36 -9.23
CA SER A 169 15.35 -7.42 -10.70
C SER A 169 16.67 -7.20 -11.44
N HIS A 170 17.58 -6.42 -10.85
CA HIS A 170 18.93 -6.21 -11.39
C HIS A 170 19.93 -7.31 -11.00
N GLY A 171 19.48 -8.37 -10.32
CA GLY A 171 20.30 -9.54 -9.99
C GLY A 171 21.17 -9.39 -8.74
N TYR A 172 20.84 -8.44 -7.85
CA TYR A 172 21.39 -8.42 -6.49
C TYR A 172 20.72 -9.49 -5.63
N ASP A 173 21.47 -10.04 -4.68
CA ASP A 173 20.92 -10.91 -3.64
C ASP A 173 20.42 -10.04 -2.48
N VAL A 174 19.10 -9.88 -2.36
CA VAL A 174 18.50 -8.89 -1.46
C VAL A 174 17.92 -9.56 -0.21
N TRP A 175 18.29 -9.01 0.95
CA TRP A 175 17.92 -9.45 2.29
C TRP A 175 17.38 -8.30 3.13
#